data_AF-A0A1J4SZ48-F1
#
_entry.id   AF-A0A1J4SZ48-F1
#
_cell.length_a   1.000
_cell.length_b   1.000
_cell.length_c   1.000
_cell.angle_alpha   90.00
_cell.angle_beta   90.00
_cell.angle_gamma   90.00
#
_symmetry.space_group_name_H-M   'P 1'
#
loop_
_entity.id
_entity.type
_entity.pdbx_description
1 polymer ?
#
loop_
_entity_poly.entity_id
_entity_poly.type
_entity_poly.pdbx_seq_one_letter_code
_entity_poly.pdbx_strand_id
1 'polypeptide(L)'
;MKKVKEFYFSKARRVTPQETLAFKKAIERTLHVKRPARGRPPKGAAKYRDVHIRIHPVALAWAHAQAKHRGIGYQTFINEVLLRRAHTSSVSHK
;
A
#
# COMPACT_ATOMS: atom_id res chain seq x y z
N MET A 1 18.25 -7.06 36.92
CA MET A 1 17.93 -7.42 35.52
C MET A 1 17.84 -8.95 35.41
N LYS A 2 16.73 -9.51 34.91
CA LYS A 2 16.61 -10.97 34.73
C LYS A 2 17.60 -11.42 33.65
N LYS A 3 18.48 -12.39 33.95
CA LYS A 3 19.39 -12.99 32.96
C LYS A 3 18.56 -13.49 31.78
N VAL A 4 18.86 -12.98 30.58
CA VAL A 4 18.21 -13.44 29.34
C VAL A 4 18.62 -14.89 29.16
N LYS A 5 17.63 -15.80 29.18
CA LYS A 5 17.87 -17.23 28.97
C LYS A 5 18.36 -17.40 27.53
N GLU A 6 19.58 -17.91 27.36
CA GLU A 6 20.12 -18.20 26.02
C GLU A 6 19.23 -19.22 25.30
N PHE A 7 19.00 -18.97 24.02
CA PHE A 7 18.15 -19.82 23.20
C PHE A 7 18.88 -21.14 22.90
N TYR A 8 18.25 -22.26 23.26
CA TYR A 8 18.86 -23.59 23.12
C TYR A 8 18.68 -24.12 21.70
N PHE A 9 19.60 -23.74 20.81
CA PHE A 9 19.53 -24.03 19.38
C PHE A 9 19.51 -25.52 19.02
N SER A 10 20.00 -26.41 19.88
CA SER A 10 19.94 -27.86 19.62
C SER A 10 18.52 -28.44 19.63
N LYS A 11 17.52 -27.68 20.13
CA LYS A 11 16.09 -28.01 20.01
C LYS A 11 15.40 -27.31 18.84
N ALA A 12 16.12 -26.49 18.06
CA ALA A 12 15.53 -25.80 16.93
C ALA A 12 15.21 -26.81 15.82
N ARG A 13 13.95 -26.80 15.36
CA ARG A 13 13.50 -27.63 14.24
C ARG A 13 12.64 -26.83 13.28
N ARG A 14 12.58 -27.28 12.02
CA ARG A 14 11.61 -26.75 11.05
C ARG A 14 10.20 -27.18 11.45
N VAL A 15 9.26 -26.24 11.37
CA VAL A 15 7.84 -26.49 11.55
C VAL A 15 7.30 -27.17 10.29
N THR A 16 6.51 -28.22 10.46
CA THR A 16 5.91 -28.94 9.33
C THR A 16 4.69 -28.19 8.77
N PRO A 17 4.28 -28.48 7.53
CA PRO A 17 3.05 -27.91 6.97
C PRO A 17 1.80 -28.25 7.80
N GLN A 18 1.74 -29.47 8.35
CA GLN A 18 0.61 -29.92 9.19
C GLN A 18 0.54 -29.14 10.50
N GLU A 19 1.67 -28.93 11.17
CA GLU A 19 1.75 -28.11 12.38
C GLU A 19 1.33 -26.67 12.08
N THR A 20 1.79 -26.11 10.96
CA THR A 20 1.40 -24.77 10.52
C THR A 20 -0.12 -24.66 10.33
N LEU A 21 -0.77 -25.69 9.77
CA LEU A 21 -2.22 -25.73 9.63
C LEU A 21 -2.94 -25.81 10.99
N ALA A 22 -2.43 -26.64 11.91
CA ALA A 22 -2.97 -26.74 13.26
C ALA A 22 -2.87 -25.40 14.01
N PHE A 23 -1.72 -24.72 13.93
CA PHE A 23 -1.54 -23.40 14.53
C PHE A 23 -2.46 -22.34 13.93
N LYS A 24 -2.67 -22.34 12.61
CA LYS A 24 -3.63 -21.44 11.96
C LYS A 24 -5.04 -21.63 12.52
N LYS A 25 -5.52 -22.88 12.59
CA LYS A 25 -6.85 -23.20 13.14
C LYS A 25 -6.96 -22.80 14.63
N ALA A 26 -5.90 -23.03 15.41
CA ALA A 26 -5.87 -22.64 16.81
C ALA A 26 -6.01 -21.12 16.98
N ILE A 27 -5.29 -20.32 16.19
CA ILE A 27 -5.38 -18.85 16.21
C ILE A 27 -6.80 -18.39 15.86
N GLU A 28 -7.41 -18.95 14.81
CA GLU A 28 -8.77 -18.59 14.39
C GLU A 28 -9.81 -18.91 15.47
N ARG A 29 -9.66 -20.06 16.14
CA ARG A 29 -10.53 -20.46 17.26
C ARG A 29 -10.36 -19.54 18.47
N THR A 30 -9.13 -19.17 18.81
CA THR A 30 -8.85 -18.34 19.98
C THR A 30 -9.28 -16.89 19.77
N LEU A 31 -9.00 -16.33 18.60
CA LEU A 31 -9.27 -14.93 18.30
C LEU A 31 -10.66 -14.68 17.69
N HIS A 32 -11.39 -15.75 17.34
CA HIS A 32 -12.71 -15.68 16.67
C HIS A 32 -12.68 -14.87 15.36
N VAL A 33 -11.51 -14.74 14.73
CA VAL A 33 -11.31 -14.01 13.47
C VAL A 33 -10.68 -14.96 12.46
N LYS A 34 -11.29 -15.09 11.28
CA LYS A 34 -10.70 -15.81 10.15
C LYS A 34 -9.40 -15.13 9.72
N ARG A 35 -8.32 -15.88 9.52
CA ARG A 35 -7.08 -15.28 9.03
C ARG A 35 -7.29 -14.77 7.60
N PRO A 36 -6.90 -13.52 7.28
CA PRO A 36 -6.89 -13.06 5.90
C PRO A 36 -5.92 -13.92 5.08
N ALA A 37 -6.24 -14.12 3.81
CA ALA A 37 -5.35 -14.78 2.88
C ALA A 37 -3.99 -14.07 2.88
N ARG A 38 -2.89 -14.84 2.90
CA ARG A 38 -1.56 -14.26 2.79
C ARG A 38 -1.38 -13.69 1.38
N GLY A 39 -0.76 -12.53 1.29
CA GLY A 39 -0.47 -11.86 0.03
C GLY A 39 -0.68 -10.36 0.13
N ARG A 40 -0.40 -9.64 -0.95
CA ARG A 40 -0.79 -8.24 -1.08
C ARG A 40 -2.32 -8.18 -1.14
N PRO A 41 -2.99 -7.33 -0.33
CA PRO A 41 -4.42 -7.11 -0.47
C PRO A 41 -4.78 -6.81 -1.93
N PRO A 42 -5.92 -7.33 -2.43
CA PRO A 42 -6.36 -7.01 -3.78
C PRO A 42 -6.50 -5.49 -3.91
N LYS A 43 -5.98 -4.92 -5.02
CA LYS A 43 -6.12 -3.49 -5.28
C LYS A 43 -7.62 -3.19 -5.51
N GLY A 44 -8.19 -2.27 -4.72
CA GLY A 44 -9.61 -1.90 -4.80
C GLY A 44 -10.00 -1.13 -6.08
N ALA A 45 -11.29 -0.79 -6.20
CA ALA A 45 -11.88 -0.18 -7.41
C ALA A 45 -11.33 1.22 -7.78
N ALA A 46 -10.71 1.93 -6.84
CA ALA A 46 -10.12 3.25 -7.04
C ALA A 46 -8.72 3.21 -7.69
N LYS A 47 -8.44 2.21 -8.53
CA LYS A 47 -7.10 2.03 -9.09
C LYS A 47 -6.88 2.99 -10.25
N TYR A 48 -5.79 3.77 -10.18
CA TYR A 48 -5.28 4.57 -11.30
C TYR A 48 -5.08 3.69 -12.54
N ARG A 49 -5.43 4.22 -13.71
CA ARG A 49 -5.13 3.59 -15.01
C ARG A 49 -3.78 4.09 -15.47
N ASP A 50 -2.94 3.17 -15.94
CA ASP A 50 -1.67 3.53 -16.55
C ASP A 50 -1.95 4.26 -17.88
N VAL A 51 -1.46 5.48 -17.99
CA VAL A 51 -1.63 6.32 -19.17
C VAL A 51 -0.28 6.91 -19.57
N HIS A 52 -0.03 6.95 -20.88
CA HIS A 52 1.13 7.63 -21.42
C HIS A 52 0.72 9.05 -21.84
N ILE A 53 1.27 10.07 -21.17
CA ILE A 53 0.99 11.48 -21.44
C ILE A 53 2.32 12.20 -21.70
N ARG A 54 2.39 12.96 -22.80
CA ARG A 54 3.50 13.87 -23.04
C ARG A 54 3.21 15.21 -22.35
N ILE A 55 4.10 15.61 -21.44
CA ILE A 55 4.00 16.86 -20.70
C ILE A 55 5.14 17.77 -21.15
N HIS A 56 4.85 19.04 -21.39
CA HIS A 56 5.87 20.03 -21.75
C HIS A 56 6.95 20.12 -20.63
N PRO A 57 8.26 20.15 -20.95
CA PRO A 57 9.32 20.11 -19.94
C PRO A 57 9.20 21.18 -18.84
N VAL A 58 8.77 22.39 -19.20
CA VAL A 58 8.54 23.49 -18.25
C VAL A 58 7.44 23.15 -17.24
N ALA A 59 6.34 22.55 -17.70
CA ALA A 59 5.24 22.14 -16.83
C ALA A 59 5.66 20.99 -15.92
N LEU A 60 6.50 20.07 -16.41
CA LEU A 60 7.06 18.99 -15.61
C LEU A 60 7.96 19.52 -14.49
N ALA A 61 8.88 20.44 -14.81
CA ALA A 61 9.75 21.08 -13.82
C ALA A 61 8.95 21.83 -12.73
N TRP A 62 7.91 22.56 -13.14
CA TRP A 62 6.99 23.21 -12.21
C TRP A 62 6.27 22.21 -11.30
N ALA A 63 5.77 21.10 -11.86
CA ALA A 63 5.10 20.05 -11.08
C ALA A 63 6.04 19.42 -10.04
N HIS A 64 7.31 19.19 -10.37
CA HIS A 64 8.30 18.71 -9.41
C HIS A 64 8.54 19.69 -8.27
N ALA A 65 8.68 20.99 -8.56
CA ALA A 65 8.90 22.01 -7.54
C ALA A 65 7.71 22.10 -6.56
N GLN A 66 6.48 22.10 -7.09
CA GLN A 66 5.26 22.15 -6.29
C GLN A 66 5.06 20.89 -5.45
N ALA A 67 5.32 19.72 -6.03
CA ALA A 67 5.22 18.45 -5.32
C ALA A 67 6.24 18.37 -4.17
N LYS A 68 7.48 18.81 -4.39
CA LYS A 68 8.52 18.90 -3.35
C LYS A 68 8.11 19.82 -2.20
N HIS A 69 7.59 21.00 -2.50
CA HIS A 69 7.11 21.95 -1.49
C HIS A 69 6.00 21.34 -0.59
N ARG A 70 5.18 20.44 -1.14
CA ARG A 70 4.07 19.78 -0.45
C ARG A 70 4.41 18.42 0.16
N GLY A 71 5.64 17.92 -0.06
CA GLY A 71 6.02 16.58 0.39
C GLY A 71 5.27 15.43 -0.29
N ILE A 72 4.74 15.64 -1.50
CA ILE A 72 4.01 14.62 -2.27
C ILE A 72 4.76 14.24 -3.55
N GLY A 73 4.36 13.13 -4.19
CA GLY A 73 4.90 12.73 -5.49
C GLY A 73 4.42 13.66 -6.61
N TYR A 74 5.26 13.89 -7.63
CA TYR A 74 4.91 14.74 -8.77
C TYR A 74 3.69 14.21 -9.55
N GLN A 75 3.53 12.88 -9.66
CA GLN A 75 2.35 12.26 -10.27
C GLN A 75 1.07 12.56 -9.48
N THR A 76 1.13 12.55 -8.14
CA THR A 76 0.00 12.92 -7.28
C THR A 76 -0.39 14.37 -7.52
N PHE A 77 0.59 15.27 -7.57
CA PHE A 77 0.34 16.69 -7.86
C PHE A 77 -0.29 16.90 -9.24
N ILE A 78 0.22 16.23 -10.29
CA ILE A 78 -0.36 16.28 -11.64
C ILE A 78 -1.82 15.81 -11.60
N ASN A 79 -2.11 14.69 -10.92
CA ASN A 79 -3.48 14.18 -10.80
C ASN A 79 -4.40 15.16 -10.07
N GLU A 80 -3.97 15.81 -9.00
CA GLU A 80 -4.75 16.84 -8.29
C GLU A 80 -5.11 18.01 -9.21
N VAL A 81 -4.15 18.48 -10.01
CA VAL A 81 -4.36 19.57 -10.97
C VAL A 81 -5.37 19.17 -12.04
N LEU A 82 -5.23 17.97 -12.61
CA LEU A 82 -6.15 17.44 -13.61
C LEU A 82 -7.56 17.23 -13.05
N LEU A 83 -7.68 16.69 -11.84
CA LEU A 83 -8.96 16.51 -11.14
C LEU A 83 -9.65 17.85 -10.88
N ARG A 84 -8.92 18.84 -10.36
CA ARG A 84 -9.49 20.18 -10.12
C ARG A 84 -10.05 20.78 -11.42
N ARG A 85 -9.32 20.63 -12.53
CA ARG A 85 -9.79 21.10 -13.84
C ARG A 85 -11.03 20.36 -14.30
N ALA A 86 -11.06 19.03 -14.17
CA ALA A 86 -12.21 18.21 -14.54
C ALA A 86 -13.48 18.61 -13.75
N HIS A 87 -13.36 18.82 -12.44
CA HIS A 87 -14.48 19.25 -11.58
C HIS A 87 -14.94 20.68 -11.87
N THR A 88 -14.03 21.57 -12.26
CA THR A 88 -14.41 22.96 -12.61
C THR A 88 -15.18 22.99 -13.94
N SER A 89 -14.75 22.18 -14.92
CA SER A 89 -15.40 22.12 -16.23
C SER A 89 -16.80 21.52 -16.19
N SER A 90 -17.09 20.59 -15.27
CA SER A 90 -18.44 20.01 -15.12
C SER A 90 -19.51 21.00 -14.62
N VAL A 91 -19.11 22.16 -14.10
CA VAL A 91 -20.03 23.19 -13.59
C VAL A 91 -20.36 24.25 -14.66
N SER A 92 -19.58 24.34 -15.74
CA SER A 92 -19.64 25.45 -16.72
C SER A 92 -20.34 25.08 -18.04
N HIS A 93 -21.11 24.00 -18.10
CA HIS A 93 -21.93 23.63 -19.26
C HIS A 93 -23.41 23.65 -18.87
N LYS A 94 -23.97 24.86 -18.78
CA LYS A 94 -25.41 25.15 -18.86
C LYS A 94 -25.58 26.45 -19.62
#